data_AF-A0A7R9VXX5-F1
#
_entry.id   AF-A0A7R9VXX5-F1
#
_cell.length_a   1.000
_cell.length_b   1.000
_cell.length_c   1.000
_cell.angle_alpha   90.00
_cell.angle_beta   90.00
_cell.angle_gamma   90.00
#
_symmetry.space_group_name_H-M   'P 1'
#
loop_
_entity.id
_entity.type
_entity.pdbx_description
1 polymer ?
#
loop_
_entity_poly.entity_id
_entity_poly.type
_entity_poly.pdbx_seq_one_letter_code
_entity_poly.pdbx_strand_id
1 'polypeptide(L)'
;PPPPPAAPAQPAPAAPKPRADGRVIATPYAKQLAKTLKVDLASIGGTGPNGRITASDVERAAGKGPAAPAPAAPQPPAQQRAAAPAPATAAAPAAPPAPATTVSELRGTTVPFTSLQKAVVNNMMESLKVPELRVSY
;
A
#
# COMPACT_ATOMS: atom_id res chain seq x y z
N PRO A 1 -8.83 53.84 -24.03
CA PRO A 1 -8.11 52.64 -23.49
C PRO A 1 -9.02 51.42 -23.61
N PRO A 2 -8.64 50.35 -24.33
CA PRO A 2 -9.42 49.11 -24.37
C PRO A 2 -9.18 48.23 -23.12
N PRO A 3 -10.13 47.36 -22.73
CA PRO A 3 -10.03 46.52 -21.53
C PRO A 3 -8.96 45.41 -21.65
N PRO A 4 -8.39 44.94 -20.54
CA PRO A 4 -7.35 43.90 -20.55
C PRO A 4 -7.93 42.52 -20.94
N PRO A 5 -7.15 41.66 -21.62
CA PRO A 5 -7.60 40.32 -22.01
C PRO A 5 -7.80 39.41 -20.79
N ALA A 6 -8.92 38.71 -20.75
CA ALA A 6 -9.19 37.67 -19.76
C ALA A 6 -8.14 36.54 -19.87
N ALA A 7 -7.53 36.18 -18.73
CA ALA A 7 -6.61 35.06 -18.64
C ALA A 7 -7.29 33.73 -18.99
N PRO A 8 -6.65 32.83 -19.76
CA PRO A 8 -7.23 31.55 -20.11
C PRO A 8 -7.36 30.68 -18.85
N ALA A 9 -8.57 30.19 -18.59
CA ALA A 9 -8.87 29.21 -17.56
C ALA A 9 -8.01 27.95 -17.76
N GLN A 10 -7.26 27.55 -16.73
CA GLN A 10 -6.46 26.33 -16.75
C GLN A 10 -7.37 25.10 -16.96
N PRO A 11 -6.99 24.13 -17.81
CA PRO A 11 -7.78 22.92 -18.01
C PRO A 11 -7.84 22.11 -16.71
N ALA A 12 -9.05 21.75 -16.29
CA ALA A 12 -9.26 20.81 -15.20
C ALA A 12 -8.53 19.47 -15.50
N PRO A 13 -7.91 18.80 -14.51
CA PRO A 13 -7.26 17.52 -14.72
C PRO A 13 -8.27 16.51 -15.26
N ALA A 14 -8.04 16.04 -16.48
CA ALA A 14 -8.89 15.02 -17.09
C ALA A 14 -8.89 13.77 -16.20
N ALA A 15 -10.09 13.32 -15.82
CA ALA A 15 -10.27 12.03 -15.15
C ALA A 15 -9.55 10.94 -15.96
N PRO A 16 -8.85 10.00 -15.30
CA PRO A 16 -8.08 8.97 -15.98
C PRO A 16 -9.03 8.19 -16.90
N LYS A 17 -8.81 8.31 -18.21
CA LYS A 17 -9.56 7.56 -19.21
C LYS A 17 -9.25 6.06 -19.03
N PRO A 18 -10.27 5.18 -19.06
CA PRO A 18 -10.02 3.75 -19.12
C PRO A 18 -9.15 3.45 -20.35
N ARG A 19 -8.07 2.69 -20.15
CA ARG A 19 -7.12 2.35 -21.22
C ARG A 19 -7.86 1.62 -22.36
N ALA A 20 -7.52 2.02 -23.58
CA ALA A 20 -8.24 1.75 -24.82
C ALA A 20 -8.26 0.28 -25.28
N ASP A 21 -7.64 -0.65 -24.56
CA ASP A 21 -7.61 -2.05 -24.97
C ASP A 21 -8.88 -2.83 -24.61
N GLY A 22 -9.87 -2.22 -23.92
CA GLY A 22 -11.13 -2.87 -23.53
C GLY A 22 -10.99 -4.10 -22.63
N ARG A 23 -9.75 -4.52 -22.35
CA ARG A 23 -9.41 -5.74 -21.64
C ARG A 23 -9.09 -5.38 -20.21
N VAL A 24 -10.06 -5.63 -19.34
CA VAL A 24 -9.91 -5.44 -17.91
C VAL A 24 -8.93 -6.46 -17.34
N ILE A 25 -7.74 -5.98 -16.95
CA ILE A 25 -6.69 -6.81 -16.36
C ILE A 25 -6.91 -6.80 -14.84
N ALA A 26 -7.43 -7.90 -14.30
CA ALA A 26 -7.69 -8.08 -12.87
C ALA A 26 -6.98 -9.33 -12.33
N THR A 27 -6.59 -9.32 -11.05
CA THR A 27 -6.07 -10.52 -10.38
C THR A 27 -7.15 -11.62 -10.31
N PRO A 28 -6.79 -12.91 -10.28
CA PRO A 28 -7.77 -14.01 -10.23
C PRO A 28 -8.71 -13.89 -9.02
N TYR A 29 -8.15 -13.52 -7.87
CA TYR A 29 -8.91 -13.30 -6.64
C TYR A 29 -9.87 -12.10 -6.75
N ALA A 30 -9.45 -10.98 -7.37
CA ALA A 30 -10.33 -9.84 -7.64
C ALA A 30 -11.49 -10.20 -8.58
N LYS A 31 -11.25 -11.03 -9.61
CA LYS A 31 -12.32 -11.51 -10.52
C LYS A 31 -13.36 -12.35 -9.79
N GLN A 32 -12.94 -13.21 -8.86
CA GLN A 32 -13.87 -14.00 -8.04
C GLN A 32 -14.69 -13.09 -7.12
N LEU A 33 -14.03 -12.15 -6.43
CA LEU A 33 -14.69 -11.23 -5.51
C LEU A 33 -15.69 -10.30 -6.21
N ALA A 34 -15.36 -9.80 -7.39
CA ALA A 34 -16.24 -8.94 -8.18
C ALA A 34 -17.51 -9.66 -8.65
N LYS A 35 -17.41 -10.95 -9.01
CA LYS A 35 -18.59 -11.77 -9.34
C LYS A 35 -19.51 -11.96 -8.13
N THR A 36 -18.93 -12.23 -6.96
CA THR A 36 -19.69 -12.43 -5.71
C THR A 36 -20.37 -11.14 -5.25
N LEU A 37 -19.67 -10.00 -5.33
CA LEU A 37 -20.16 -8.70 -4.89
C LEU A 37 -20.91 -7.93 -6.00
N LYS A 38 -21.08 -8.52 -7.19
CA LYS A 38 -21.69 -7.91 -8.39
C LYS A 38 -21.12 -6.52 -8.72
N VAL A 39 -19.80 -6.41 -8.65
CA VAL A 39 -19.07 -5.16 -8.91
C VAL A 39 -18.55 -5.16 -10.35
N ASP A 40 -18.77 -4.07 -11.07
CA ASP A 40 -18.21 -3.88 -12.41
C ASP A 40 -16.71 -3.52 -12.34
N LEU A 41 -15.89 -4.36 -12.95
CA LEU A 41 -14.45 -4.17 -13.02
C LEU A 41 -14.04 -3.11 -14.06
N ALA A 42 -14.90 -2.80 -15.03
CA ALA A 42 -14.58 -1.80 -16.06
C ALA A 42 -14.59 -0.36 -15.50
N SER A 43 -15.42 -0.13 -14.47
CA SER A 43 -15.51 1.16 -13.77
C SER A 43 -14.45 1.38 -12.69
N ILE A 44 -13.61 0.38 -12.41
CA ILE A 44 -12.58 0.43 -11.37
C ILE A 44 -11.20 0.71 -11.97
N GLY A 45 -10.58 1.79 -11.52
CA GLY A 45 -9.15 2.03 -11.73
C GLY A 45 -8.32 0.99 -10.97
N GLY A 46 -7.61 0.13 -11.69
CA GLY A 46 -6.71 -0.85 -11.07
C GLY A 46 -5.47 -0.18 -10.46
N THR A 47 -5.25 -0.39 -9.16
CA THR A 47 -4.10 0.18 -8.42
C THR A 47 -2.90 -0.78 -8.37
N GLY A 48 -3.04 -1.98 -8.94
CA GLY A 48 -1.99 -3.00 -8.97
C GLY A 48 -0.92 -2.75 -10.04
N PRO A 49 0.20 -3.51 -9.98
CA PRO A 49 1.28 -3.39 -10.95
C PRO A 49 0.78 -3.62 -12.38
N ASN A 50 1.22 -2.77 -13.31
CA ASN A 50 0.73 -2.69 -14.70
C ASN A 50 -0.76 -2.33 -14.85
N GLY A 51 -1.36 -1.61 -13.89
CA GLY A 51 -2.76 -1.19 -13.94
C GLY A 51 -3.75 -2.32 -13.66
N ARG A 52 -3.32 -3.35 -12.94
CA ARG A 52 -4.14 -4.51 -12.61
C ARG A 52 -5.11 -4.20 -11.47
N ILE A 53 -6.36 -4.63 -11.56
CA ILE A 53 -7.33 -4.51 -10.47
C ILE A 53 -7.03 -5.53 -9.37
N THR A 54 -6.86 -5.05 -8.14
CA THR A 54 -6.60 -5.88 -6.95
C THR A 54 -7.88 -6.13 -6.15
N ALA A 55 -7.87 -7.07 -5.21
CA ALA A 55 -9.04 -7.35 -4.39
C ALA A 55 -9.45 -6.15 -3.54
N SER A 56 -8.48 -5.39 -3.02
CA SER A 56 -8.73 -4.15 -2.28
C SER A 56 -9.41 -3.07 -3.13
N ASP A 57 -9.19 -3.06 -4.45
CA ASP A 57 -9.91 -2.15 -5.36
C ASP A 57 -11.38 -2.56 -5.53
N VAL A 58 -11.65 -3.87 -5.60
CA VAL A 58 -13.02 -4.42 -5.67
C VAL A 58 -13.78 -4.24 -4.36
N GLU A 59 -13.12 -4.43 -3.21
CA GLU A 59 -13.71 -4.22 -1.88
C GLU A 59 -14.07 -2.74 -1.65
N ARG A 60 -13.21 -1.83 -2.12
CA ARG A 60 -13.46 -0.39 -2.07
C ARG A 60 -14.63 0.00 -2.97
N ALA A 61 -14.73 -0.58 -4.17
CA ALA A 61 -15.87 -0.37 -5.07
C ALA A 61 -17.17 -1.02 -4.56
N ALA A 62 -17.10 -2.10 -3.80
CA ALA A 62 -18.24 -2.77 -3.16
C ALA A 62 -18.78 -2.02 -1.91
N GLY A 63 -18.21 -0.86 -1.56
CA GLY A 63 -18.68 -0.04 -0.43
C GLY A 63 -18.33 -0.58 0.96
N LYS A 64 -17.40 -1.55 1.06
CA LYS A 64 -16.86 -2.04 2.36
C LYS A 64 -15.54 -1.36 2.77
N GLY A 65 -15.04 -0.43 1.96
CA GLY A 65 -13.98 0.51 2.35
C GLY A 65 -14.56 1.93 2.43
N PRO A 66 -13.95 2.83 3.22
CA PRO A 66 -14.39 4.22 3.30
C PRO A 66 -14.45 4.79 1.89
N ALA A 67 -15.52 5.58 1.66
CA ALA A 67 -15.77 6.32 0.44
C ALA A 67 -14.46 6.94 -0.08
N ALA A 68 -14.34 6.95 -1.41
CA ALA A 68 -13.27 7.57 -2.16
C ALA A 68 -12.62 8.74 -1.42
N PRO A 69 -11.27 8.83 -1.36
CA PRO A 69 -10.65 10.08 -0.93
C PRO A 69 -11.15 11.17 -1.88
N ALA A 70 -11.97 12.06 -1.35
CA ALA A 70 -12.16 13.37 -1.94
C ALA A 70 -10.74 13.94 -2.20
N PRO A 71 -10.48 14.55 -3.37
CA PRO A 71 -9.18 15.14 -3.66
C PRO A 71 -8.80 16.07 -2.52
N ALA A 72 -7.58 15.86 -2.02
CA ALA A 72 -6.96 16.65 -0.98
C ALA A 72 -7.22 18.15 -1.25
N ALA A 73 -7.96 18.78 -0.33
CA ALA A 73 -7.89 20.22 -0.17
C ALA A 73 -6.42 20.60 0.06
N PRO A 74 -5.94 21.72 -0.51
CA PRO A 74 -4.55 22.12 -0.38
C PRO A 74 -4.18 22.21 1.09
N GLN A 75 -3.11 21.50 1.47
CA GLN A 75 -2.46 21.72 2.75
C GLN A 75 -2.05 23.20 2.82
N PRO A 76 -2.49 23.95 3.84
CA PRO A 76 -1.92 25.26 4.11
C PRO A 76 -0.42 25.10 4.44
N PRO A 77 0.43 26.01 3.95
CA PRO A 77 1.88 25.93 4.12
C PRO A 77 2.29 25.95 5.59
N ALA A 78 3.38 25.23 5.84
CA ALA A 78 4.15 25.15 7.07
C ALA A 78 4.07 26.42 7.95
N GLN A 79 3.37 26.30 9.08
CA GLN A 79 3.51 27.25 10.17
C GLN A 79 4.71 26.85 11.02
N GLN A 80 5.73 27.68 10.91
CA GLN A 80 6.85 27.80 11.84
C GLN A 80 6.32 27.76 13.28
N ARG A 81 6.81 26.80 14.07
CA ARG A 81 6.90 26.96 15.51
C ARG A 81 8.37 26.87 15.91
N ALA A 82 9.03 28.02 15.81
CA ALA A 82 10.15 28.32 16.67
C ALA A 82 9.61 28.54 18.09
N ALA A 83 9.98 27.65 19.01
CA ALA A 83 10.10 27.94 20.44
C ALA A 83 10.86 26.79 21.10
N ALA A 84 12.03 27.13 21.65
CA ALA A 84 12.88 26.31 22.50
C ALA A 84 12.15 25.95 23.83
N PRO A 85 12.68 25.05 24.71
CA PRO A 85 13.96 25.26 25.37
C PRO A 85 14.86 24.01 25.45
N ALA A 86 16.15 24.28 25.57
CA ALA A 86 17.13 23.34 26.08
C ALA A 86 16.89 23.06 27.58
N PRO A 87 17.07 21.81 28.03
CA PRO A 87 17.55 21.52 29.36
C PRO A 87 19.06 21.22 29.29
N ALA A 88 19.83 22.02 30.01
CA ALA A 88 21.18 21.68 30.41
C ALA A 88 21.13 20.62 31.51
N THR A 89 21.95 19.57 31.43
CA THR A 89 22.61 19.00 32.62
C THR A 89 23.83 18.19 32.21
N ALA A 90 24.91 18.45 32.93
CA ALA A 90 26.24 17.90 32.78
C ALA A 90 26.34 16.43 33.26
N ALA A 91 27.29 15.67 32.70
CA ALA A 91 28.31 14.91 33.43
C ALA A 91 28.88 13.76 32.57
N ALA A 92 30.21 13.74 32.40
CA ALA A 92 31.01 12.54 32.16
C ALA A 92 31.77 12.21 33.46
N PRO A 93 32.47 11.06 33.63
CA PRO A 93 32.46 9.76 32.93
C PRO A 93 32.28 8.55 33.91
N ALA A 94 31.90 7.36 33.43
CA ALA A 94 32.03 6.13 34.25
C ALA A 94 32.19 4.85 33.40
N ALA A 95 33.27 4.12 33.73
CA ALA A 95 33.74 2.74 33.46
C ALA A 95 33.02 1.78 32.47
N PRO A 96 33.77 0.92 31.76
CA PRO A 96 33.22 -0.11 30.87
C PRO A 96 32.70 -1.34 31.66
N PRO A 97 31.45 -1.80 31.43
CA PRO A 97 30.99 -3.09 31.94
C PRO A 97 31.41 -4.25 31.00
N ALA A 98 31.72 -5.40 31.60
CA ALA A 98 32.07 -6.66 30.95
C ALA A 98 31.03 -7.14 29.91
N PRO A 99 31.40 -7.97 28.91
CA PRO A 99 30.49 -8.38 27.86
C PRO A 99 29.41 -9.31 28.42
N ALA A 100 28.23 -8.75 28.69
CA ALA A 100 27.03 -9.52 28.88
C ALA A 100 26.73 -10.26 27.57
N THR A 101 26.44 -11.55 27.65
CA THR A 101 25.86 -12.33 26.55
C THR A 101 24.56 -11.66 26.14
N THR A 102 24.61 -10.89 25.05
CA THR A 102 23.46 -10.14 24.56
C THR A 102 22.43 -11.11 24.01
N VAL A 103 21.36 -11.31 24.78
CA VAL A 103 20.13 -11.91 24.28
C VAL A 103 19.67 -11.03 23.12
N SER A 104 19.56 -11.60 21.92
CA SER A 104 19.21 -10.88 20.70
C SER A 104 17.96 -10.02 20.94
N GLU A 105 18.10 -8.71 20.72
CA GLU A 105 17.07 -7.69 20.99
C GLU A 105 15.78 -7.92 20.19
N LEU A 106 15.82 -8.77 19.15
CA LEU A 106 14.65 -9.16 18.36
C LEU A 106 13.82 -10.28 19.02
N ARG A 107 14.25 -10.86 20.14
CA ARG A 107 13.46 -11.89 20.85
C ARG A 107 12.08 -11.35 21.21
N GLY A 108 11.04 -12.07 20.79
CA GLY A 108 9.64 -11.70 21.06
C GLY A 108 9.05 -10.66 20.10
N THR A 109 9.85 -10.12 19.17
CA THR A 109 9.31 -9.29 18.08
C THR A 109 8.95 -10.16 16.89
N THR A 110 7.75 -9.96 16.34
CA THR A 110 7.32 -10.64 15.11
C THR A 110 7.35 -9.65 13.96
N VAL A 111 8.17 -9.94 12.95
CA VAL A 111 8.23 -9.14 11.72
C VAL A 111 7.25 -9.73 10.70
N PRO A 112 6.37 -8.93 10.09
CA PRO A 112 5.46 -9.43 9.07
C PRO A 112 6.21 -9.81 7.80
N PHE A 113 5.88 -10.97 7.23
CA PHE A 113 6.43 -11.40 5.95
C PHE A 113 6.10 -10.44 4.81
N THR A 114 7.07 -10.25 3.91
CA THR A 114 6.87 -9.49 2.66
C THR A 114 5.95 -10.24 1.69
N SER A 115 5.47 -9.57 0.64
CA SER A 115 4.56 -10.20 -0.33
C SER A 115 5.17 -11.40 -1.04
N LEU A 116 6.47 -11.35 -1.38
CA LEU A 116 7.18 -12.47 -2.00
C LEU A 116 7.33 -13.64 -1.03
N GLN A 117 7.70 -13.35 0.22
CA GLN A 117 7.82 -14.37 1.27
C GLN A 117 6.49 -15.09 1.52
N LYS A 118 5.37 -14.35 1.58
CA LYS A 118 4.02 -14.94 1.67
C LYS A 118 3.69 -15.82 0.48
N ALA A 119 4.02 -15.40 -0.75
CA ALA A 119 3.74 -16.18 -1.95
C ALA A 119 4.52 -17.51 -1.97
N VAL A 120 5.81 -17.49 -1.59
CA VAL A 120 6.65 -18.69 -1.49
C VAL A 120 6.10 -19.64 -0.44
N VAL A 121 5.77 -19.13 0.76
CA VAL A 121 5.19 -19.94 1.85
C VAL A 121 3.87 -20.60 1.42
N ASN A 122 3.00 -19.86 0.73
CA ASN A 122 1.74 -20.41 0.23
C ASN A 122 1.97 -21.55 -0.77
N ASN A 123 2.91 -21.41 -1.70
CA ASN A 123 3.23 -22.47 -2.66
C ASN A 123 3.87 -23.71 -1.99
N MET A 124 4.70 -23.48 -0.97
CA MET A 124 5.29 -24.56 -0.16
C MET A 124 4.21 -25.35 0.59
N MET A 125 3.25 -24.65 1.21
CA MET A 125 2.12 -25.27 1.92
C MET A 125 1.18 -26.03 0.99
N GLU A 126 1.03 -25.57 -0.26
CA GLU A 126 0.20 -26.24 -1.25
C GLU A 126 0.86 -27.54 -1.76
N SER A 127 2.19 -27.54 -1.91
CA SER A 127 2.95 -28.74 -2.27
C SER A 127 2.88 -29.82 -1.19
N LEU A 128 2.84 -29.43 0.09
CA LEU A 128 2.67 -30.37 1.21
C LEU A 128 1.30 -31.09 1.21
N LYS A 129 0.29 -30.54 0.53
CA LYS A 129 -1.04 -31.17 0.42
C LYS A 129 -1.07 -32.26 -0.65
N VAL A 130 -0.11 -32.27 -1.56
CA VAL A 130 -0.01 -33.31 -2.59
C VAL A 130 0.62 -34.55 -1.96
N PRO A 131 -0.07 -35.71 -1.94
CA PRO A 131 0.50 -36.93 -1.39
C PRO A 131 1.71 -37.36 -2.23
N GLU A 132 2.88 -37.45 -1.62
CA GLU A 132 4.08 -37.96 -2.28
C GLU A 132 4.14 -39.49 -2.08
N LEU A 133 3.90 -40.24 -3.16
CA LEU A 133 4.00 -41.70 -3.18
C LEU A 133 5.30 -42.10 -3.85
N ARG A 134 6.27 -42.58 -3.07
CA ARG A 134 7.50 -43.18 -3.61
C ARG A 134 7.33 -44.67 -3.77
N VAL A 135 7.47 -45.15 -4.99
CA VAL A 135 7.57 -46.58 -5.31
C VAL A 135 9.05 -46.92 -5.39
N SER A 136 9.54 -47.70 -4.43
CA SER A 136 10.85 -48.34 -4.47
C SER A 136 10.70 -49.76 -5.02
N TYR A 137 11.51 -50.11 -6.03
CA TYR A 137 11.63 -51.47 -6.60
C TYR A 137 12.75 -52.24 -5.91
#